data_AF-L8GEJ4-F1
#
_entry.id   AF-L8GEJ4-F1
#
_cell.length_a   1.000
_cell.length_b   1.000
_cell.length_c   1.000
_cell.angle_alpha   90.00
_cell.angle_beta   90.00
_cell.angle_gamma   90.00
#
_symmetry.space_group_name_H-M   'P 1'
#
loop_
_entity.id
_entity.type
_entity.pdbx_description
1 polymer ?
#
loop_
_entity_poly.entity_id
_entity_poly.type
_entity_poly.pdbx_seq_one_letter_code
_entity_poly.pdbx_strand_id
1 'polypeptide(L)'
;MNVERVIGHEYFHNYTGNRVTLRDWFQLSLKEGLTVFRENQFMADHHSPAVQRINEVTTLRNSQFREDSGPMAHSVRPASYIDISNFYTTTIYEKAPTDRPSHPWWRLARRDTH
;
A
#
# COMPACT_ATOMS: atom_id res chain seq x y z
N MET A 1 16.00 0.14 -6.50
CA MET A 1 14.71 0.17 -7.23
C MET A 1 14.60 -1.13 -8.00
N ASN A 2 13.53 -1.90 -7.79
CA ASN A 2 13.39 -3.23 -8.39
C ASN A 2 12.55 -3.09 -9.66
N VAL A 3 13.20 -3.12 -10.83
CA VAL A 3 12.57 -2.82 -12.14
C VAL A 3 11.35 -3.72 -12.39
N GLU A 4 11.46 -5.00 -12.05
CA GLU A 4 10.39 -5.98 -12.19
C GLU A 4 9.14 -5.63 -11.39
N ARG A 5 9.31 -5.13 -10.16
CA ARG A 5 8.19 -4.70 -9.31
C ARG A 5 7.41 -3.56 -9.94
N VAL A 6 8.12 -2.54 -10.46
CA VAL A 6 7.50 -1.38 -11.10
C VAL A 6 6.79 -1.78 -12.39
N ILE A 7 7.40 -2.65 -13.20
CA ILE A 7 6.74 -3.19 -14.41
C ILE A 7 5.46 -3.94 -14.02
N GLY A 8 5.52 -4.80 -13.00
CA GLY A 8 4.36 -5.52 -12.48
C GLY A 8 3.27 -4.57 -11.99
N HIS A 9 3.63 -3.54 -11.22
CA HIS A 9 2.73 -2.50 -10.74
C HIS A 9 1.94 -1.84 -11.88
N GLU A 10 2.66 -1.30 -12.86
CA GLU A 10 2.02 -0.62 -14.00
C GLU A 10 1.20 -1.59 -14.87
N TYR A 11 1.65 -2.84 -15.00
CA TYR A 11 0.87 -3.87 -15.67
C TYR A 11 -0.45 -4.16 -14.93
N PHE A 12 -0.43 -4.27 -13.60
CA PHE A 12 -1.64 -4.58 -12.83
C PHE A 12 -2.67 -3.44 -12.81
N HIS A 13 -2.22 -2.18 -12.88
CA HIS A 13 -3.12 -1.01 -13.04
C HIS A 13 -4.05 -1.12 -14.24
N ASN A 14 -3.68 -1.87 -15.28
CA ASN A 14 -4.53 -2.15 -16.44
C ASN A 14 -5.93 -2.68 -16.05
N TYR A 15 -6.04 -3.41 -14.94
CA TYR A 15 -7.32 -3.83 -14.36
C TYR A 15 -7.69 -3.01 -13.12
N THR A 16 -6.77 -2.85 -12.16
CA THR A 16 -7.02 -2.25 -10.84
C THR A 16 -6.74 -0.74 -10.81
N GLY A 17 -7.21 -0.02 -11.83
CA GLY A 17 -7.01 1.43 -11.93
C GLY A 17 -7.48 2.01 -13.26
N ASN A 18 -7.33 1.26 -14.36
CA ASN A 18 -7.69 1.70 -15.71
C ASN A 18 -9.09 1.22 -16.12
N ARG A 19 -9.34 -0.11 -16.11
CA ARG A 19 -10.65 -0.67 -16.46
C ARG A 19 -11.71 -0.43 -15.39
N VAL A 20 -11.33 -0.62 -14.14
CA VAL A 20 -12.12 -0.18 -12.98
C VAL A 20 -11.36 0.98 -12.38
N THR A 21 -11.90 2.18 -12.56
CA THR A 21 -11.23 3.42 -12.16
C THR A 21 -11.93 4.09 -10.98
N LEU A 22 -11.28 5.12 -10.45
CA LEU A 22 -11.75 5.85 -9.28
C LEU A 22 -12.97 6.70 -9.64
N ARG A 23 -13.99 6.68 -8.78
CA ARG A 23 -15.09 7.65 -8.87
C ARG A 23 -14.62 9.05 -8.46
N ASP A 24 -13.75 9.10 -7.45
CA ASP A 24 -13.19 10.32 -6.88
C ASP A 24 -11.83 10.02 -6.24
N TRP A 25 -11.05 11.05 -6.01
CA TRP A 25 -9.67 10.91 -5.55
C TRP A 25 -9.53 10.47 -4.08
N PHE A 26 -10.58 10.56 -3.26
CA PHE A 26 -10.53 9.98 -1.90
C PHE A 26 -10.36 8.46 -1.95
N GLN A 27 -10.75 7.85 -3.07
CA GLN A 27 -10.62 6.42 -3.31
C GLN A 27 -9.25 6.02 -3.87
N LEU A 28 -8.23 6.88 -3.87
CA LEU A 28 -6.90 6.58 -4.43
C LEU A 28 -6.33 5.22 -3.96
N SER A 29 -6.54 4.85 -2.70
CA SER A 29 -6.14 3.55 -2.15
C SER A 29 -6.81 2.33 -2.79
N LEU A 30 -8.00 2.48 -3.41
CA LEU A 30 -8.62 1.39 -4.19
C LEU A 30 -7.82 1.05 -5.44
N LYS A 31 -7.18 2.05 -6.05
CA LYS A 31 -6.27 1.86 -7.19
C LYS A 31 -4.90 1.45 -6.68
N GLU A 32 -4.25 2.34 -5.93
CA GLU A 32 -2.84 2.19 -5.57
C GLU A 32 -2.61 1.06 -4.56
N GLY A 33 -3.41 1.00 -3.49
CA GLY A 33 -3.28 -0.06 -2.48
C GLY A 33 -3.64 -1.45 -3.01
N LEU A 34 -4.62 -1.55 -3.92
CA LEU A 34 -4.93 -2.84 -4.56
C LEU A 34 -3.83 -3.25 -5.55
N THR A 35 -3.28 -2.32 -6.32
CA THR A 35 -2.19 -2.61 -7.26
C THR A 35 -0.91 -3.00 -6.51
N VAL A 36 -0.54 -2.30 -5.43
CA VAL A 36 0.59 -2.70 -4.56
C VAL A 36 0.34 -4.08 -3.94
N PHE A 37 -0.89 -4.40 -3.52
CA PHE A 37 -1.18 -5.75 -3.05
C PHE A 37 -0.87 -6.81 -4.14
N ARG A 38 -1.28 -6.56 -5.39
CA ARG A 38 -1.02 -7.47 -6.51
C ARG A 38 0.47 -7.56 -6.85
N GLU A 39 1.18 -6.43 -6.81
CA GLU A 39 2.64 -6.40 -7.01
C GLU A 39 3.35 -7.24 -5.95
N ASN A 40 2.91 -7.17 -4.69
CA ASN A 40 3.52 -7.89 -3.59
C ASN A 40 3.27 -9.41 -3.72
N GLN A 41 2.08 -9.82 -4.14
CA GLN A 41 1.79 -11.22 -4.46
C GLN A 41 2.67 -11.72 -5.60
N PHE A 42 2.77 -10.95 -6.69
CA PHE A 42 3.61 -11.28 -7.83
C PHE A 42 5.10 -11.43 -7.42
N MET A 43 5.63 -10.48 -6.64
CA MET A 43 7.00 -10.57 -6.15
C MET A 43 7.21 -11.76 -5.19
N ALA A 44 6.22 -12.10 -4.38
CA ALA A 44 6.29 -13.28 -3.51
C ALA A 44 6.33 -14.59 -4.33
N ASP A 45 5.51 -14.69 -5.37
CA ASP A 45 5.39 -15.88 -6.22
C ASP A 45 6.62 -16.09 -7.11
N HIS A 46 7.23 -15.01 -7.61
CA HIS A 46 8.40 -15.04 -8.48
C HIS A 46 9.74 -15.06 -7.72
N HIS A 47 9.74 -14.74 -6.43
CA HIS A 47 10.94 -14.71 -5.59
C HIS A 47 10.72 -15.49 -4.29
N SER A 48 11.13 -14.91 -3.15
CA SER A 48 10.95 -15.52 -1.84
C SER A 48 9.81 -14.81 -1.09
N PRO A 49 8.71 -15.53 -0.76
CA PRO A 49 7.61 -14.96 0.02
C PRO A 49 8.06 -14.41 1.38
N ALA A 50 9.01 -15.08 2.04
CA ALA A 50 9.52 -14.64 3.33
C ALA A 50 10.31 -13.32 3.21
N VAL A 51 11.16 -13.18 2.19
CA VAL A 51 11.93 -11.96 1.96
C VAL A 51 11.02 -10.81 1.55
N GLN A 52 10.08 -11.06 0.64
CA GLN A 52 9.06 -10.08 0.24
C GLN A 52 8.30 -9.56 1.46
N ARG A 53 7.91 -10.46 2.37
CA ARG A 53 7.22 -10.08 3.60
C ARG A 53 8.08 -9.24 4.55
N ILE A 54 9.34 -9.61 4.75
CA ILE A 54 10.28 -8.82 5.57
C ILE A 54 10.40 -7.41 5.01
N ASN A 55 10.50 -7.27 3.69
CA ASN A 55 10.59 -5.97 3.03
C ASN A 55 9.34 -5.11 3.26
N GLU A 56 8.13 -5.67 3.10
CA GLU A 56 6.86 -4.96 3.39
C GLU A 56 6.81 -4.44 4.84
N VAL A 57 7.09 -5.32 5.82
CA VAL A 57 7.07 -4.95 7.23
C VAL A 57 8.13 -3.91 7.56
N THR A 58 9.31 -4.02 6.94
CA THR A 58 10.40 -3.06 7.10
C THR A 58 9.99 -1.67 6.58
N THR A 59 9.37 -1.60 5.40
CA THR A 59 8.85 -0.33 4.85
C THR A 59 7.77 0.27 5.75
N LEU A 60 6.83 -0.54 6.25
CA LEU A 60 5.80 -0.06 7.17
C LEU A 60 6.39 0.54 8.44
N ARG A 61 7.33 -0.15 9.08
CA ARG A 61 7.96 0.31 10.34
C ARG A 61 8.82 1.56 10.13
N ASN A 62 9.61 1.59 9.06
CA ASN A 62 10.60 2.65 8.87
C ASN A 62 9.99 3.94 8.30
N SER A 63 8.92 3.83 7.51
CA SER A 63 8.34 4.97 6.80
C SER A 63 6.89 5.22 7.19
N GLN A 64 6.03 4.21 7.05
CA GLN A 64 4.59 4.41 7.19
C GLN A 64 4.16 4.74 8.62
N PHE A 65 4.70 4.05 9.64
CA PHE A 65 4.37 4.35 11.05
C PHE A 65 4.84 5.73 11.48
N ARG A 66 5.94 6.23 10.89
CA ARG A 66 6.41 7.60 11.12
C ARG A 66 5.45 8.63 10.51
N GLU A 67 4.93 8.37 9.31
CA GLU A 67 3.92 9.21 8.67
C GLU A 67 2.61 9.24 9.47
N ASP A 68 2.13 8.07 9.92
CA ASP A 68 0.93 7.92 10.78
C ASP A 68 1.07 8.62 12.15
N SER A 69 2.30 8.82 12.63
CA SER A 69 2.58 9.51 13.90
C SER A 69 2.93 10.99 13.70
N GLY A 70 2.89 11.47 12.46
CA GLY A 70 3.28 12.82 12.08
C GLY A 70 2.11 13.77 11.83
N PRO A 71 2.39 15.05 11.52
CA PRO A 71 1.36 16.05 11.20
C PRO A 71 0.62 15.75 9.88
N MET A 72 1.18 14.88 9.04
CA MET A 72 0.57 14.43 7.78
C MET A 72 -0.24 13.13 7.95
N ALA A 73 -0.47 12.67 9.19
CA ALA A 73 -1.24 11.47 9.44
C ALA A 73 -2.64 11.56 8.84
N HIS A 74 -3.04 10.53 8.10
CA HIS A 74 -4.36 10.46 7.50
C HIS A 74 -4.83 9.00 7.39
N SER A 75 -6.12 8.80 7.18
CA SER A 75 -6.65 7.45 6.91
C SER A 75 -6.32 7.00 5.48
N VAL A 76 -6.32 5.68 5.23
CA VAL A 76 -6.13 5.12 3.87
C VAL A 76 -7.20 5.60 2.87
N ARG A 77 -8.32 6.12 3.37
CA ARG A 77 -9.30 6.91 2.62
C ARG A 77 -9.35 8.32 3.23
N PRO A 78 -8.63 9.31 2.69
CA PRO A 78 -8.61 10.66 3.26
C PRO A 78 -10.03 11.22 3.42
N ALA A 79 -10.27 11.98 4.49
CA ALA A 79 -11.57 12.62 4.71
C ALA A 79 -11.68 13.96 3.96
N SER A 80 -10.54 14.61 3.72
CA SER A 80 -10.41 15.89 3.04
C SER A 80 -8.98 16.03 2.50
N TYR A 81 -8.80 16.78 1.41
CA TYR A 81 -7.50 17.21 0.92
C TYR A 81 -7.61 18.60 0.30
N ILE A 82 -6.49 19.34 0.26
CA ILE A 82 -6.38 20.59 -0.50
C ILE A 82 -5.86 20.28 -1.90
N ASP A 83 -4.78 19.49 -1.98
CA ASP A 83 -4.21 18.99 -3.22
C ASP A 83 -4.01 17.47 -3.11
N ILE A 84 -4.53 16.74 -4.11
CA ILE A 84 -4.44 15.29 -4.17
C ILE A 84 -3.00 14.80 -4.37
N SER A 85 -2.12 15.61 -4.97
CA SER A 85 -0.72 15.25 -5.19
C SER A 85 0.02 14.93 -3.88
N ASN A 86 -0.42 15.51 -2.76
CA ASN A 86 0.14 15.27 -1.42
C ASN A 86 -0.28 13.93 -0.79
N PHE A 87 -1.19 13.17 -1.42
CA PHE A 87 -1.71 11.91 -0.91
C PHE A 87 -1.15 10.68 -1.64
N TYR A 88 -0.13 10.86 -2.48
CA TYR A 88 0.71 9.76 -2.97
C TYR A 88 1.72 9.35 -1.88
N THR A 89 1.19 8.80 -0.79
CA THR A 89 1.91 8.62 0.49
C THR A 89 2.11 7.15 0.85
N THR A 90 2.97 6.90 1.84
CA THR A 90 3.19 5.54 2.33
C THR A 90 1.94 4.95 2.98
N THR A 91 1.05 5.78 3.52
CA THR A 91 -0.26 5.32 4.00
C THR A 91 -1.16 4.80 2.88
N ILE A 92 -1.21 5.48 1.73
CA ILE A 92 -2.00 5.02 0.58
C ILE A 92 -1.38 3.78 -0.07
N TYR A 93 -0.07 3.76 -0.24
CA TYR A 93 0.62 2.68 -0.99
C TYR A 93 0.92 1.45 -0.15
N GLU A 94 1.40 1.62 1.09
CA GLU A 94 1.96 0.52 1.89
C GLU A 94 1.00 0.02 2.97
N LYS A 95 0.27 0.93 3.63
CA LYS A 95 -0.71 0.54 4.67
C LYS A 95 -2.03 0.05 4.08
N ALA A 96 -2.58 0.71 3.07
CA ALA A 96 -3.86 0.30 2.47
C ALA A 96 -3.95 -1.16 2.01
N PRO A 97 -2.91 -1.77 1.37
CA PRO A 97 -2.89 -3.20 1.07
C PRO A 97 -3.13 -4.10 2.30
N THR A 98 -2.67 -3.64 3.47
CA THR A 98 -2.73 -4.38 4.73
C THR A 98 -3.98 -4.11 5.55
N ASP A 99 -4.72 -3.03 5.25
CA ASP A 99 -5.90 -2.58 5.98
C ASP A 99 -7.17 -3.36 5.54
N ARG A 100 -7.12 -4.69 5.69
CA ARG A 100 -8.23 -5.60 5.42
C ARG A 100 -8.59 -6.39 6.69
N PRO A 101 -9.86 -6.38 7.14
CA PRO A 101 -10.30 -7.12 8.33
C PRO A 101 -10.01 -8.63 8.30
N SER A 102 -9.95 -9.24 7.11
CA SER A 102 -9.76 -10.67 6.90
C SER A 102 -8.32 -11.09 6.62
N HIS A 103 -7.37 -10.16 6.51
CA HIS A 103 -6.00 -10.51 6.16
C HIS A 103 -5.22 -10.94 7.44
N PRO A 104 -4.67 -12.16 7.50
CA PRO A 104 -4.06 -12.71 8.73
C PRO A 104 -2.95 -11.82 9.31
N TRP A 105 -2.29 -11.05 8.45
CA TRP A 105 -1.03 -10.38 8.74
C TRP A 105 -1.17 -9.02 9.43
N TRP A 106 -2.35 -8.39 9.41
CA TRP A 106 -2.58 -7.09 10.07
C TRP A 106 -2.42 -7.17 11.59
N ARG A 107 -2.85 -8.28 12.19
CA ARG A 107 -2.72 -8.52 13.64
C ARG A 107 -1.28 -8.72 14.08
N LEU A 108 -0.39 -9.20 13.20
CA LEU A 108 1.01 -9.45 13.53
C LEU A 108 1.85 -8.17 13.49
N ALA A 109 1.57 -7.26 12.55
CA ALA A 109 2.31 -5.99 12.45
C ALA A 109 2.08 -5.05 13.66
N ARG A 110 0.93 -5.14 14.34
CA ARG A 110 0.61 -4.33 15.54
C ARG A 110 1.02 -4.95 16.88
N ARG A 111 1.47 -6.20 16.91
CA ARG A 111 1.81 -6.87 18.19
C ARG A 111 3.18 -6.50 18.74
N ASP A 112 4.04 -5.89 17.92
CA ASP A 112 5.42 -5.55 18.31
C ASP A 112 5.61 -4.06 18.71
N THR A 113 4.52 -3.34 18.98
CA THR A 113 4.54 -1.91 19.37
C THR A 113 4.10 -1.65 20.81
N HIS A 114 4.12 -2.67 21.67
CA HIS A 114 3.84 -2.55 23.11
C HIS A 114 4.96 -3.14 23.95
#